data_AF-A5VLX8-F1
#
_entry.id   AF-A5VLX8-F1
#
_cell.length_a   1.000
_cell.length_b   1.000
_cell.length_c   1.000
_cell.angle_alpha   90.00
_cell.angle_beta   90.00
_cell.angle_gamma   90.00
#
_symmetry.space_group_name_H-M   'P 1'
#
loop_
_entity.id
_entity.type
_entity.pdbx_description
1 polymer ?
#
loop_
_entity_poly.entity_id
_entity_poly.type
_entity_poly.pdbx_seq_one_letter_code
_entity_poly.pdbx_strand_id
1 'polypeptide(L)'
;MGTTILSFSDRVVIETLHNEKRSLQYIANYLGFSKTTIFNELHRLNSEYQAELAQTDFEQKVSQRGRKSSLTKNLKHLVEEKIQVQKWSPEQVAHAYSPHERGSNENRNRVLRRFIPKGQAIEELSDRELVQINWYLNSRPLKCLNWRTPIEIFLLNLRH
;
A
#
# COMPACT_ATOMS: atom_id res chain seq x y z
N MET A 1 -28.74 -10.54 -4.29
CA MET A 1 -27.27 -10.61 -4.31
C MET A 1 -26.81 -10.78 -2.88
N GLY A 2 -26.44 -12.00 -2.47
CA GLY A 2 -26.03 -12.28 -1.09
C GLY A 2 -24.61 -11.77 -0.83
N THR A 3 -24.39 -11.15 0.31
CA THR A 3 -23.06 -10.80 0.80
C THR A 3 -22.26 -12.08 1.02
N THR A 4 -21.00 -12.15 0.55
CA THR A 4 -20.14 -13.32 0.75
C THR A 4 -19.47 -13.35 2.14
N ILE A 5 -19.68 -12.30 2.94
CA ILE A 5 -19.03 -12.06 4.22
C ILE A 5 -20.10 -12.06 5.30
N LEU A 6 -19.90 -12.87 6.34
CA LEU A 6 -20.72 -12.84 7.54
C LEU A 6 -20.53 -11.50 8.25
N SER A 7 -21.63 -10.82 8.55
CA SER A 7 -21.66 -9.64 9.40
C SER A 7 -21.58 -10.01 10.88
N PHE A 8 -21.41 -9.02 11.76
CA PHE A 8 -21.46 -9.27 13.20
C PHE A 8 -22.83 -9.82 13.63
N SER A 9 -23.92 -9.29 13.08
CA SER A 9 -25.28 -9.82 13.35
C SER A 9 -25.44 -11.27 12.91
N ASP A 10 -24.86 -11.66 11.77
CA ASP A 10 -24.89 -13.06 11.33
C ASP A 10 -24.16 -13.96 12.33
N ARG A 11 -23.01 -13.53 12.86
CA ARG A 11 -22.24 -14.27 13.86
C ARG A 11 -23.02 -14.50 15.16
N VAL A 12 -23.74 -13.47 15.63
CA VAL A 12 -24.61 -13.56 16.82
C VAL A 12 -25.77 -14.53 16.59
N VAL A 13 -26.36 -14.52 15.39
CA VAL A 13 -27.40 -15.50 15.03
C VAL A 13 -26.83 -16.92 14.99
N ILE A 14 -25.64 -17.11 14.41
CA ILE A 14 -24.95 -18.41 14.40
C ILE A 14 -24.73 -18.92 15.83
N GLU A 15 -24.23 -18.07 16.72
CA GLU A 15 -23.99 -18.42 18.13
C GLU A 15 -25.30 -18.84 18.81
N THR A 16 -26.34 -18.02 18.69
CA THR A 16 -27.65 -18.26 19.31
C THR A 16 -28.25 -19.60 18.85
N LEU A 17 -28.33 -19.81 17.53
CA LEU A 17 -28.92 -21.03 16.96
C LEU A 17 -28.05 -22.28 17.22
N HIS A 18 -26.74 -22.11 17.33
CA HIS A 18 -25.86 -23.20 17.71
C HIS A 18 -26.09 -23.63 19.16
N ASN A 19 -26.27 -22.66 20.07
CA ASN A 19 -26.57 -22.91 21.48
C ASN A 19 -27.94 -23.60 21.66
N GLU A 20 -28.92 -23.27 20.82
CA GLU A 20 -30.20 -23.99 20.69
C GLU A 20 -30.08 -25.40 20.07
N LYS A 21 -28.86 -25.85 19.74
CA LYS A 21 -28.58 -27.16 19.09
C LYS A 21 -29.28 -27.34 17.74
N ARG A 22 -29.52 -26.24 17.01
CA ARG A 22 -30.01 -26.33 15.61
C ARG A 22 -28.94 -26.95 14.72
N SER A 23 -29.37 -27.62 13.65
CA SER A 23 -28.43 -28.23 12.70
C SER A 23 -27.71 -27.16 11.88
N LEU A 24 -26.48 -27.44 11.46
CA LEU A 24 -25.71 -26.53 10.59
C LEU A 24 -26.46 -26.17 9.30
N GLN A 25 -27.25 -27.12 8.77
CA GLN A 25 -28.09 -26.89 7.59
C GLN A 25 -29.22 -25.90 7.87
N TYR A 26 -29.83 -25.98 9.06
CA TYR A 26 -30.87 -25.04 9.47
C TYR A 26 -30.32 -23.62 9.55
N ILE A 27 -29.17 -23.44 10.24
CA ILE A 27 -28.52 -22.12 10.39
C ILE A 27 -28.14 -21.55 9.01
N ALA A 28 -27.59 -22.39 8.13
CA ALA A 28 -27.23 -22.01 6.77
C ALA A 28 -28.44 -21.53 5.96
N ASN A 29 -29.54 -22.29 5.99
CA ASN A 29 -30.78 -21.91 5.31
C ASN A 29 -31.39 -20.63 5.89
N TYR A 30 -31.34 -20.45 7.21
CA TYR A 30 -31.87 -19.28 7.91
C TYR A 30 -31.15 -17.98 7.51
N LEU A 31 -29.82 -18.02 7.42
CA LEU A 31 -29.01 -16.85 7.05
C LEU A 31 -28.75 -16.72 5.53
N GLY A 32 -29.16 -17.69 4.73
CA GLY A 32 -28.92 -17.69 3.28
C GLY A 32 -27.45 -17.96 2.89
N PHE A 33 -26.68 -18.66 3.72
CA PHE A 33 -25.30 -19.06 3.46
C PHE A 33 -25.17 -20.56 3.18
N SER A 34 -23.98 -21.00 2.73
CA SER A 34 -23.70 -22.42 2.59
C SER A 34 -23.46 -23.07 3.97
N LYS A 35 -23.80 -24.36 4.11
CA LYS A 35 -23.48 -25.16 5.31
C LYS A 35 -21.99 -25.09 5.66
N THR A 36 -21.12 -25.10 4.65
CA THR A 36 -19.67 -25.02 4.81
C THR A 36 -19.24 -23.67 5.38
N THR A 37 -19.90 -22.57 5.01
CA THR A 37 -19.66 -21.24 5.58
C THR A 37 -19.91 -21.24 7.09
N ILE A 38 -21.04 -21.80 7.52
CA ILE A 38 -21.39 -21.89 8.95
C ILE A 38 -20.42 -22.82 9.68
N PHE A 39 -20.09 -23.98 9.09
CA PHE A 39 -19.13 -24.92 9.68
C PHE A 39 -17.77 -24.26 9.91
N ASN A 40 -17.22 -23.59 8.88
CA ASN A 40 -15.92 -22.91 8.98
C ASN A 40 -15.94 -21.77 9.99
N GLU A 41 -17.05 -21.04 10.09
CA GLU A 41 -17.17 -19.97 11.08
C GLU A 41 -17.20 -20.52 12.50
N LEU A 42 -17.98 -21.59 12.75
CA LEU A 42 -18.01 -22.26 14.06
C LEU A 42 -16.66 -22.84 14.48
N HIS A 43 -15.83 -23.25 13.51
CA HIS A 43 -14.47 -23.77 13.74
C HIS A 43 -13.38 -22.72 13.53
N ARG A 44 -13.72 -21.43 13.55
CA ARG A 44 -12.76 -20.34 13.32
C ARG A 44 -11.65 -20.32 14.39
N LEU A 45 -12.00 -20.66 15.62
CA LEU A 45 -11.10 -20.66 16.78
C LEU A 45 -11.06 -22.06 17.39
N ASN A 46 -9.94 -22.42 18.05
CA ASN A 46 -9.78 -23.70 18.77
C ASN A 46 -10.50 -23.73 20.13
N SER A 47 -11.40 -22.78 20.38
CA SER A 47 -12.19 -22.65 21.61
C SER A 47 -13.67 -22.82 21.29
N GLU A 48 -14.50 -22.81 22.34
CA GLU A 48 -15.94 -22.70 22.16
C GLU A 48 -16.29 -21.44 21.34
N TYR A 49 -17.29 -21.58 20.46
CA TYR A 49 -17.64 -20.52 19.51
C TYR A 49 -18.33 -19.34 20.23
N GLN A 50 -17.80 -18.14 20.01
CA GLN A 50 -18.35 -16.88 20.50
C GLN A 50 -18.33 -15.84 19.37
N ALA A 51 -19.45 -15.15 19.13
CA ALA A 51 -19.57 -14.22 18.02
C ALA A 51 -18.58 -13.05 18.11
N GLU A 52 -18.35 -12.53 19.32
CA GLU A 52 -17.42 -11.43 19.56
C GLU A 52 -15.97 -11.83 19.24
N LEU A 53 -15.53 -13.01 19.67
CA LEU A 53 -14.19 -13.51 19.36
C LEU A 53 -14.02 -13.79 17.86
N ALA A 54 -15.06 -14.33 17.21
CA ALA A 54 -15.03 -14.57 15.77
C ALA A 54 -14.96 -13.25 14.96
N GLN A 55 -15.67 -12.22 15.41
CA GLN A 55 -15.65 -10.89 14.81
C GLN A 55 -14.29 -10.20 14.97
N THR A 56 -13.72 -10.22 16.18
CA THR A 56 -12.41 -9.63 16.44
C THR A 56 -11.29 -10.30 15.64
N ASP A 57 -11.29 -11.64 15.53
CA ASP A 57 -10.35 -12.38 14.64
C ASP A 57 -10.54 -12.00 13.16
N PHE A 58 -11.79 -11.83 12.71
CA PHE A 58 -12.07 -11.36 11.35
C PHE A 58 -11.50 -9.95 11.11
N GLU A 59 -11.76 -9.00 11.99
CA GLU A 59 -11.26 -7.63 11.89
C GLU A 59 -9.74 -7.57 11.93
N GLN A 60 -9.12 -8.35 12.82
CA GLN A 60 -7.67 -8.48 12.90
C GLN A 60 -7.10 -9.00 11.58
N LYS A 61 -7.62 -10.11 11.04
CA LYS A 61 -7.16 -10.67 9.75
C LYS A 61 -7.41 -9.71 8.59
N VAL A 62 -8.53 -8.99 8.58
CA VAL A 62 -8.84 -7.97 7.56
C VAL A 62 -7.85 -6.82 7.61
N SER A 63 -7.49 -6.34 8.81
CA SER A 63 -6.49 -5.27 8.99
C SER A 63 -5.10 -5.64 8.47
N GLN A 64 -4.80 -6.93 8.42
CA GLN A 64 -3.54 -7.48 7.92
C GLN A 64 -3.55 -7.74 6.41
N ARG A 65 -4.70 -7.59 5.74
CA ARG A 65 -4.79 -7.72 4.28
C ARG A 65 -4.09 -6.56 3.59
N GLY A 66 -3.68 -6.80 2.35
CA GLY A 66 -3.01 -5.81 1.52
C GLY A 66 -1.49 -5.81 1.67
N ARG A 67 -0.84 -4.94 0.90
CA ARG A 67 0.62 -4.83 0.89
C ARG A 67 1.08 -4.16 2.18
N LYS A 68 1.81 -4.91 3.01
CA LYS A 68 2.46 -4.35 4.21
C LYS A 68 3.44 -3.25 3.80
N SER A 69 3.42 -2.13 4.51
CA SER A 69 4.40 -1.07 4.30
C SER A 69 5.80 -1.60 4.61
N SER A 70 6.77 -1.30 3.76
CA SER A 70 8.18 -1.58 4.05
C SER A 70 8.73 -0.71 5.19
N LEU A 71 8.01 0.35 5.58
CA LEU A 71 8.40 1.27 6.63
C LEU A 71 8.02 0.73 8.00
N THR A 72 8.92 -0.04 8.61
CA THR A 72 8.79 -0.47 10.01
C THR A 72 9.04 0.71 10.96
N LYS A 73 8.57 0.62 12.22
CA LYS A 73 8.82 1.68 13.23
C LYS A 73 10.33 1.95 13.40
N ASN A 74 11.14 0.89 13.45
CA ASN A 74 12.59 1.00 13.57
C ASN A 74 13.22 1.67 12.34
N LEU A 75 12.78 1.32 11.13
CA LEU A 75 13.23 1.98 9.90
C LEU A 75 12.86 3.46 9.89
N LYS A 76 11.64 3.80 10.35
CA LYS A 76 11.21 5.20 10.46
C LYS A 76 12.13 5.98 11.40
N HIS A 77 12.41 5.46 12.60
CA HIS A 77 13.32 6.10 13.54
C HIS A 77 14.73 6.27 12.96
N LEU A 78 15.26 5.26 12.27
CA LEU A 78 16.57 5.34 11.61
C LEU A 78 16.62 6.43 10.52
N VAL A 79 15.58 6.53 9.69
CA VAL A 79 15.48 7.56 8.65
C VAL A 79 15.38 8.94 9.28
N GLU A 80 14.55 9.11 10.32
CA GLU A 80 14.41 10.37 11.05
C GLU A 80 15.73 10.80 11.69
N GLU A 81 16.46 9.89 12.32
CA GLU A 81 17.77 10.16 12.94
C GLU A 81 18.79 10.63 11.88
N LYS A 82 18.92 9.90 10.76
CA LYS A 82 19.87 10.26 9.69
C LYS A 82 19.58 11.63 9.08
N ILE A 83 18.31 11.96 8.89
CA ILE A 83 17.91 13.26 8.32
C ILE A 83 18.08 14.38 9.34
N GLN A 84 17.56 14.19 10.56
CA GLN A 84 17.47 15.28 11.54
C GLN A 84 18.78 15.53 12.28
N VAL A 85 19.50 14.46 12.66
CA VAL A 85 20.74 14.54 13.45
C VAL A 85 21.95 14.61 12.53
N GLN A 86 22.08 13.65 11.61
CA GLN A 86 23.25 13.57 10.73
C GLN A 86 23.17 14.52 9.53
N LYS A 87 22.02 15.19 9.33
CA LYS A 87 21.77 16.15 8.24
C LYS A 87 22.00 15.56 6.85
N TRP A 88 21.77 14.27 6.69
CA TRP A 88 21.86 13.61 5.38
C TRP A 88 20.71 14.05 4.48
N SER A 89 21.00 14.20 3.19
CA SER A 89 19.95 14.33 2.19
C SER A 89 19.16 13.02 2.09
N PRO A 90 17.88 13.06 1.69
CA PRO A 90 17.06 11.86 1.51
C PRO A 90 17.72 10.80 0.60
N GLU A 91 18.51 11.21 -0.39
CA GLU A 91 19.24 10.32 -1.30
C GLU A 91 20.42 9.60 -0.62
N GLN A 92 21.05 10.25 0.35
CA GLN A 92 22.15 9.68 1.15
C GLN A 92 21.66 8.69 2.20
N VAL A 93 20.40 8.82 2.63
CA VAL A 93 19.78 7.87 3.57
C VAL A 93 19.69 6.46 2.96
N ALA A 94 19.41 6.38 1.65
CA ALA A 94 19.43 5.12 0.92
C ALA A 94 20.86 4.58 0.77
N HIS A 95 21.05 3.29 1.00
CA HIS A 95 22.35 2.63 0.98
C HIS A 95 23.02 2.69 -0.40
N ALA A 96 24.36 2.74 -0.41
CA ALA A 96 25.13 2.59 -1.64
C ALA A 96 24.81 1.23 -2.29
N TYR A 97 24.69 1.22 -3.63
CA TYR A 97 24.31 0.03 -4.40
C TYR A 97 22.96 -0.61 -4.03
N SER A 98 22.02 0.17 -3.45
CA SER A 98 20.62 -0.25 -3.22
C SER A 98 19.62 0.51 -4.11
N PRO A 99 19.51 0.20 -5.42
CA PRO A 99 18.57 0.87 -6.33
C PRO A 99 17.10 0.77 -5.88
N HIS A 100 16.74 -0.34 -5.24
CA HIS A 100 15.39 -0.63 -4.73
C HIS A 100 14.93 0.32 -3.61
N GLU A 101 15.86 0.98 -2.92
CA GLU A 101 15.57 2.04 -1.94
C GLU A 101 15.39 3.41 -2.59
N ARG A 102 15.71 3.52 -3.89
CA ARG A 102 15.70 4.75 -4.69
C ARG A 102 14.72 4.66 -5.86
N GLY A 103 13.54 4.10 -5.64
CA GLY A 103 12.53 3.90 -6.69
C GLY A 103 12.13 5.18 -7.45
N SER A 104 12.15 6.34 -6.78
CA SER A 104 11.95 7.65 -7.43
C SER A 104 13.06 7.99 -8.44
N ASN A 105 14.32 7.68 -8.11
CA ASN A 105 15.45 7.89 -9.01
C ASN A 105 15.38 6.94 -10.21
N GLU A 106 14.96 5.68 -10.01
CA GLU A 106 14.74 4.75 -11.11
C GLU A 106 13.64 5.23 -12.07
N ASN A 107 12.53 5.77 -11.53
CA ASN A 107 11.48 6.35 -12.36
C ASN A 107 11.99 7.56 -13.16
N ARG A 108 12.81 8.42 -12.55
CA ARG A 108 13.40 9.61 -13.21
C ARG A 108 14.41 9.21 -14.28
N ASN A 109 15.28 8.25 -13.98
CA ASN A 109 16.25 7.66 -14.91
C ASN A 109 15.56 6.99 -16.10
N ARG A 110 14.42 6.31 -15.89
CA ARG A 110 13.63 5.74 -16.98
C ARG A 110 13.10 6.79 -17.95
N VAL A 111 12.73 7.98 -17.47
CA VAL A 111 12.31 9.09 -18.34
C VAL A 111 13.51 9.65 -19.10
N LEU A 112 14.66 9.84 -18.42
CA LEU A 112 15.91 10.26 -19.07
C LEU A 112 16.34 9.30 -20.19
N ARG A 113 16.19 7.98 -19.98
CA ARG A 113 16.54 6.95 -20.97
C ARG A 113 15.70 6.98 -22.25
N ARG A 114 14.64 7.79 -22.32
CA ARG A 114 13.91 8.06 -23.58
C ARG A 114 14.69 8.99 -24.50
N PHE A 115 15.57 9.82 -23.92
CA PHE A 115 16.37 10.80 -24.63
C PHE A 115 17.85 10.41 -24.68
N ILE A 116 18.34 9.65 -23.69
CA ILE A 116 19.72 9.18 -23.58
C ILE A 116 19.72 7.65 -23.62
N PRO A 117 19.79 7.03 -24.81
CA PRO A 117 19.85 5.58 -24.96
C PRO A 117 21.03 4.96 -24.21
N LYS A 118 20.93 3.67 -23.92
CA LYS A 118 22.00 2.94 -23.22
C LYS A 118 23.22 2.83 -24.15
N GLY A 119 24.39 3.29 -23.69
CA GLY A 119 25.65 3.25 -24.44
C GLY A 119 26.08 4.57 -25.05
N GLN A 120 25.18 5.58 -25.08
CA GLN A 120 25.55 6.95 -25.41
C GLN A 120 26.18 7.63 -24.19
N ALA A 121 27.31 8.30 -24.38
CA ALA A 121 27.94 9.07 -23.32
C ALA A 121 27.13 10.35 -23.07
N ILE A 122 26.97 10.78 -21.81
CA ILE A 122 26.19 12.00 -21.51
C ILE A 122 26.93 13.22 -22.05
N GLU A 123 28.26 13.13 -22.11
CA GLU A 123 29.20 14.12 -22.61
C GLU A 123 29.02 14.40 -24.11
N GLU A 124 28.38 13.50 -24.85
CA GLU A 124 28.11 13.65 -26.29
C GLU A 124 26.85 14.48 -26.57
N LEU A 125 26.05 14.81 -25.55
CA LEU A 125 24.84 15.63 -25.69
C LEU A 125 25.21 17.10 -25.87
N SER A 126 24.59 17.74 -26.86
CA SER A 126 24.71 19.18 -27.04
C SER A 126 23.94 19.94 -25.95
N ASP A 127 24.39 21.16 -25.66
CA ASP A 127 23.69 22.06 -24.73
C ASP A 127 22.22 22.27 -25.12
N ARG A 128 21.91 22.29 -26.42
CA ARG A 128 20.54 22.41 -26.92
C ARG A 128 19.69 21.21 -26.55
N GLU A 129 20.23 20.00 -26.71
CA GLU A 129 19.53 18.77 -26.32
C GLU A 129 19.34 18.70 -24.81
N LEU A 130 20.35 19.09 -24.03
CA LEU A 130 20.24 19.17 -22.57
C LEU A 130 19.13 20.14 -22.13
N VAL A 131 19.06 21.32 -22.75
CA VAL A 131 17.98 22.30 -22.48
C VAL A 131 16.61 21.72 -22.83
N GLN A 132 16.47 21.04 -23.96
CA GLN A 132 15.20 20.41 -24.36
C GLN A 132 14.78 19.30 -23.39
N ILE A 133 15.70 18.42 -23.00
CA ILE A 133 15.44 17.36 -22.02
C ILE A 133 15.01 17.96 -20.68
N ASN A 134 15.73 18.99 -20.20
CA ASN A 134 15.41 19.68 -18.96
C ASN A 134 14.02 20.33 -19.02
N TRP A 135 13.70 20.99 -20.13
CA TRP A 135 12.40 21.63 -20.32
C TRP A 135 11.26 20.60 -20.32
N TYR A 136 11.46 19.47 -21.01
CA TYR A 136 10.49 18.37 -21.01
C TYR A 136 10.26 17.81 -19.61
N LEU A 137 11.33 17.54 -18.85
CA LEU A 137 11.20 17.01 -17.49
C LEU A 137 10.45 17.96 -16.56
N ASN A 138 10.74 19.25 -16.64
CA ASN A 138 10.16 20.26 -15.77
C ASN A 138 8.74 20.68 -16.16
N SER A 139 8.37 20.51 -17.43
CA SER A 139 7.04 20.85 -17.96
C SER A 139 6.10 19.64 -18.06
N ARG A 140 6.55 18.46 -17.66
CA ARG A 140 5.74 17.24 -17.71
C ARG A 140 4.87 17.11 -16.45
N PRO A 141 3.54 16.99 -16.59
CA PRO A 141 2.63 16.70 -15.48
C PRO A 141 3.01 15.40 -14.74
N LEU A 142 3.08 15.46 -13.41
CA LEU A 142 3.37 14.30 -12.56
C LEU A 142 2.17 13.93 -11.69
N LYS A 143 1.81 12.64 -11.68
CA LYS A 143 0.71 12.12 -10.84
C LYS A 143 0.92 12.39 -9.35
N CYS A 144 2.17 12.33 -8.87
CA CYS A 144 2.50 12.65 -7.47
C CYS A 144 2.35 14.14 -7.12
N LEU A 145 2.22 15.02 -8.11
CA LEU A 145 1.99 16.46 -7.96
C LEU A 145 0.54 16.83 -8.33
N ASN A 146 -0.41 15.90 -8.22
CA ASN A 146 -1.80 16.10 -8.65
C ASN A 146 -1.91 16.58 -10.10
N TRP A 147 -1.07 16.02 -10.99
CA TRP A 147 -1.01 16.38 -12.40
C TRP A 147 -0.55 17.81 -12.70
N ARG A 148 0.07 18.49 -11.73
CA ARG A 148 0.85 19.70 -11.98
C ARG A 148 2.26 19.36 -12.46
N THR A 149 2.90 20.32 -13.09
CA THR A 149 4.28 20.23 -13.57
C THR A 149 5.26 20.62 -12.44
N PRO A 150 6.49 20.06 -12.43
CA PRO A 150 7.52 20.48 -11.50
C PRO A 150 7.78 21.99 -11.50
N ILE A 151 7.81 22.62 -12.68
CA ILE A 151 8.05 24.07 -12.78
C ILE A 151 6.93 24.89 -12.15
N GLU A 152 5.67 24.49 -12.31
CA GLU A 152 4.54 25.16 -11.65
C GLU A 152 4.66 25.08 -10.12
N ILE A 153 4.95 23.89 -9.57
CA ILE A 153 5.10 23.71 -8.12
C ILE A 153 6.28 24.51 -7.59
N PHE A 154 7.41 24.52 -8.32
CA PHE A 154 8.59 25.30 -7.94
C PHE A 154 8.27 26.80 -7.88
N LEU A 155 7.63 27.35 -8.92
CA LEU A 155 7.25 28.76 -8.97
C LEU A 155 6.21 29.14 -7.91
N LEU A 156 5.30 28.23 -7.55
CA LEU A 156 4.36 28.44 -6.45
C LEU A 156 5.07 28.54 -5.10
N ASN A 157 6.06 27.67 -4.86
CA ASN A 157 6.80 27.64 -3.60
C ASN A 157 7.79 28.80 -3.42
N LEU A 158 8.23 29.44 -4.51
CA LEU A 158 9.10 30.62 -4.47
C LEU A 158 8.36 31.94 -4.17
N ARG A 159 7.02 31.94 -4.19
CA ARG A 159 6.19 33.12 -3.91
C ARG A 159 5.89 33.31 -2.42
N HIS A 160 6.45 32.44 -1.58
CA HIS A 160 6.36 32.44 -0.12
C HIS A 160 7.77 32.48 0.46
#